data_AF-A0A436C9F0-F1
#
_entry.id   AF-A0A436C9F0-F1
#
_cell.length_a   1.000
_cell.length_b   1.000
_cell.length_c   1.000
_cell.angle_alpha   90.00
_cell.angle_beta   90.00
_cell.angle_gamma   90.00
#
_symmetry.space_group_name_H-M   'P 1'
#
loop_
_entity.id
_entity.type
_entity.pdbx_description
1 polymer ?
#
loop_
_entity_poly.entity_id
_entity_poly.type
_entity_poly.pdbx_seq_one_letter_code
_entity_poly.pdbx_strand_id
1 'polypeptide(L)' 'MKSQGNDATDEAAPVHILTLSCEDRPGIVAAVTAELAANGANIAESSQFWDRQTNRFFMRIAFISPP' A
#
# COMPACT_ATOMS: atom_id res chain seq x y z
N MET A 1 29.84 -11.32 33.24
CA MET A 1 30.41 -11.15 31.88
C MET A 1 29.64 -12.09 30.96
N LYS A 2 29.06 -11.53 29.88
CA LYS A 2 28.17 -12.14 28.86
C LYS A 2 26.66 -12.11 29.17
N SER A 3 26.00 -11.00 28.84
CA SER A 3 24.62 -11.00 28.35
C SER A 3 24.69 -10.78 26.84
N GLN A 4 24.45 -11.83 26.06
CA GLN A 4 24.18 -11.70 24.63
C GLN A 4 22.80 -11.05 24.48
N GLY A 5 22.78 -9.81 23.97
CA GLY A 5 21.58 -9.22 23.40
C GLY A 5 21.52 -9.66 21.94
N ASN A 6 20.46 -10.40 21.60
CA ASN A 6 20.16 -10.82 20.25
C ASN A 6 19.84 -9.57 19.40
N ASP A 7 20.80 -9.14 18.59
CA ASP A 7 20.64 -8.08 17.58
C ASP A 7 19.84 -8.68 16.42
N ALA A 8 18.52 -8.79 16.62
CA ALA A 8 17.59 -9.09 15.56
C ALA A 8 17.48 -7.82 14.71
N THR A 9 17.98 -7.91 13.49
CA THR A 9 17.98 -6.87 12.48
C THR A 9 16.57 -6.28 12.36
N ASP A 10 16.41 -5.01 12.74
CA ASP A 10 15.24 -4.20 12.39
C ASP A 10 15.32 -3.91 10.88
N GLU A 11 15.12 -4.95 10.08
CA GLU A 11 15.08 -4.83 8.63
C GLU A 11 13.74 -4.14 8.32
N ALA A 12 13.78 -2.82 8.22
CA ALA A 12 12.61 -2.02 7.86
C ALA A 12 12.00 -2.60 6.57
N ALA A 13 10.83 -3.24 6.72
CA ALA A 13 10.20 -3.96 5.62
C ALA A 13 10.04 -3.04 4.39
N PRO A 14 10.31 -3.56 3.18
CA PRO A 14 10.41 -2.72 1.99
C PRO A 14 9.09 -2.02 1.69
N VAL A 15 9.17 -0.71 1.38
CA VAL A 15 8.01 0.07 0.95
C VAL A 15 7.82 -0.12 -0.56
N HIS A 16 6.64 -0.61 -0.94
CA HIS A 16 6.17 -0.77 -2.31
C HIS A 16 5.24 0.38 -2.71
N ILE A 17 5.25 0.73 -3.99
CA ILE A 17 4.34 1.74 -4.56
C ILE A 17 3.43 1.07 -5.60
N LEU A 18 2.13 1.09 -5.35
CA LEU A 18 1.09 0.75 -6.33
C LEU A 18 0.57 2.02 -6.97
N THR A 19 0.62 2.12 -8.29
CA THR A 19 -0.07 3.16 -9.07
C THR A 19 -1.11 2.54 -9.98
N LEU A 20 -2.27 3.18 -10.07
CA LEU A 20 -3.37 2.71 -10.90
C LEU A 20 -4.01 3.90 -11.61
N SER A 21 -4.41 3.69 -12.87
CA SER A 21 -5.28 4.60 -13.60
C SER A 21 -6.35 3.81 -14.35
N CYS A 22 -7.61 4.18 -14.20
CA CYS A 22 -8.74 3.48 -14.81
C CYS A 22 -9.93 4.41 -15.01
N GLU A 23 -10.99 3.91 -15.64
CA GLU A 23 -12.30 4.59 -15.64
C GLU A 23 -12.89 4.55 -14.22
N ASP A 24 -13.39 5.68 -13.73
CA ASP A 24 -13.95 5.76 -12.37
C ASP A 24 -15.23 4.95 -12.24
N ARG A 25 -15.32 4.19 -11.14
CA ARG A 25 -16.50 3.42 -10.74
C ARG A 25 -16.48 3.14 -9.23
N PRO A 26 -17.65 3.01 -8.59
CA PRO A 26 -17.72 2.62 -7.19
C PRO A 26 -16.96 1.30 -6.93
N GLY A 27 -16.24 1.25 -5.81
CA GLY A 27 -15.57 0.04 -5.33
C GLY A 27 -14.09 -0.10 -5.69
N ILE A 28 -13.50 0.78 -6.52
CA ILE A 28 -12.06 0.70 -6.86
C ILE A 28 -11.19 0.73 -5.60
N VAL A 29 -11.39 1.73 -4.74
CA VAL A 29 -10.64 1.88 -3.49
C VAL A 29 -10.81 0.64 -2.62
N ALA A 30 -12.07 0.21 -2.42
CA ALA A 30 -12.39 -0.93 -1.57
C ALA A 30 -11.75 -2.24 -2.06
N ALA A 31 -11.79 -2.50 -3.37
CA ALA A 31 -11.17 -3.69 -3.96
C ALA A 31 -9.65 -3.70 -3.78
N VAL A 32 -8.99 -2.58 -4.07
CA VAL A 32 -7.53 -2.46 -3.94
C VAL A 32 -7.10 -2.61 -2.49
N THR A 33 -7.75 -1.91 -1.55
CA THR A 33 -7.34 -1.98 -0.14
C THR A 33 -7.70 -3.32 0.50
N ALA A 34 -8.79 -3.97 0.08
CA ALA A 34 -9.13 -5.32 0.51
C ALA A 34 -8.07 -6.34 0.07
N GLU A 35 -7.60 -6.28 -1.19
CA GLU A 35 -6.53 -7.15 -1.68
C GLU A 35 -5.22 -6.91 -0.92
N LEU A 36 -4.83 -5.65 -0.69
CA LEU A 36 -3.65 -5.34 0.12
C LEU A 36 -3.77 -5.94 1.54
N ALA A 37 -4.92 -5.73 2.20
CA ALA A 37 -5.16 -6.28 3.53
C ALA A 37 -5.17 -7.82 3.56
N ALA A 38 -5.75 -8.46 2.54
CA ALA A 38 -5.76 -9.92 2.40
C ALA A 38 -4.34 -10.50 2.26
N ASN A 39 -3.40 -9.73 1.71
CA ASN A 39 -1.98 -10.06 1.63
C ASN A 39 -1.18 -9.60 2.86
N GLY A 40 -1.85 -9.15 3.93
CA GLY A 40 -1.21 -8.68 5.15
C GLY A 40 -0.45 -7.36 5.01
N ALA A 41 -0.65 -6.64 3.90
CA ALA A 41 0.04 -5.38 3.67
C ALA A 41 -0.52 -4.25 4.54
N ASN A 42 0.35 -3.36 4.99
CA ASN A 42 -0.01 -2.14 5.69
C ASN A 42 0.17 -0.92 4.79
N ILE A 43 -0.86 -0.06 4.70
CA ILE A 43 -0.80 1.16 3.89
C ILE A 43 -0.11 2.27 4.69
N ALA A 44 0.98 2.80 4.16
CA ALA A 44 1.73 3.92 4.74
C ALA A 44 1.22 5.27 4.21
N GLU A 45 0.93 5.35 2.91
CA GLU A 45 0.37 6.53 2.26
C GLU A 45 -0.66 6.12 1.22
N SER A 46 -1.71 6.93 1.05
CA SER A 46 -2.65 6.77 -0.07
C SER A 46 -3.06 8.12 -0.61
N SER A 47 -3.05 8.26 -1.92
CA SER A 47 -3.49 9.44 -2.65
C SER A 47 -4.38 9.01 -3.81
N GLN A 48 -5.56 9.62 -3.89
CA GLN A 48 -6.51 9.38 -4.97
C GLN A 48 -6.93 10.70 -5.61
N PHE A 49 -7.11 10.67 -6.93
CA PHE A 49 -7.59 11.80 -7.72
C PHE A 49 -8.60 11.30 -8.75
N TRP A 50 -9.72 11.99 -8.86
CA TRP A 50 -10.74 11.73 -9.87
C TRP A 50 -10.84 12.93 -10.79
N ASP A 51 -10.45 12.73 -12.05
CA ASP A 51 -10.73 13.69 -13.11
C ASP A 51 -12.16 13.50 -13.60
N ARG A 52 -13.04 14.41 -13.16
CA ARG A 52 -14.46 14.42 -13.54
C ARG A 52 -14.70 14.75 -15.01
N GLN A 53 -13.77 15.41 -15.69
CA GLN A 53 -13.95 15.78 -17.10
C GLN A 53 -13.78 14.57 -18.01
N THR A 54 -12.86 13.66 -17.67
CA THR A 54 -12.54 12.47 -18.48
C THR A 54 -13.04 11.15 -17.87
N ASN A 55 -13.72 11.23 -16.72
CA ASN A 55 -14.12 10.08 -15.91
C ASN A 55 -12.96 9.13 -15.58
N ARG A 56 -11.76 9.67 -15.32
CA ARG A 56 -10.58 8.87 -14.95
C ARG A 56 -10.26 8.95 -13.48
N PHE A 57 -10.06 7.78 -12.88
CA PHE A 57 -9.59 7.62 -11.51
C PHE A 57 -8.11 7.29 -11.50
N PHE A 58 -7.37 7.97 -10.63
CA PHE A 58 -5.95 7.78 -10.39
C PHE A 58 -5.74 7.49 -8.90
N MET A 59 -4.88 6.52 -8.60
CA MET A 59 -4.52 6.19 -7.23
C MET A 59 -3.04 5.86 -7.14
N ARG A 60 -2.42 6.28 -6.05
CA ARG A 60 -1.08 5.89 -5.61
C ARG A 60 -1.16 5.44 -4.16
N ILE A 61 -0.72 4.23 -3.88
CA ILE A 61 -0.60 3.69 -2.52
C ILE A 61 0.85 3.32 -2.27
N ALA A 62 1.43 3.84 -1.18
CA ALA A 62 2.65 3.30 -0.60
C ALA A 62 2.26 2.29 0.49
N PHE A 63 2.77 1.08 0.41
CA PHE A 63 2.46 0.03 1.38
C PHE A 63 3.68 -0.82 1.72
N ILE A 64 3.65 -1.42 2.90
CA ILE A 64 4.64 -2.37 3.39
C ILE A 64 4.01 -3.76 3.26
N SER A 65 4.71 -4.69 2.62
CA SER A 65 4.28 -6.09 2.56
C SER A 65 4.94 -6.90 3.68
N PRO A 66 4.30 -7.96 4.19
CA PRO A 66 4.98 -8.94 5.02
C PRO A 66 6.15 -9.58 4.26
N PRO A 67 7.21 -10.03 4.96
CA PRO A 67 8.33 -10.74 4.35
C PRO A 67 7.93 -12.09 3.72
#